data_AF-A0A550J649-F1
#
_entry.id   AF-A0A550J649-F1
#
_cell.length_a   1.000
_cell.length_b   1.000
_cell.length_c   1.000
_cell.angle_alpha   90.00
_cell.angle_beta   90.00
_cell.angle_gamma   90.00
#
_symmetry.space_group_name_H-M   'P 1'
#
loop_
_entity.id
_entity.type
_entity.pdbx_description
1 polymer ?
#
loop_
_entity_poly.entity_id
_entity_poly.type
_entity_poly.pdbx_seq_one_letter_code
_entity_poly.pdbx_strand_id
1 'polypeptide(L)'
;MKKPDTGLLYGHIAFSVLTSFLCVFYAVSVTLNDIASDWQKSFAYVAGGYGLMNVYILSAAWNARPTWAPKADLLIGGCFFAVLVFDTLNNGYSRGLAGTAVTAFVGLALWINWNAVKKVCER
;
A
#
# COMPACT_ATOMS: atom_id res chain seq x y z
N MET A 1 -10.67 14.62 -25.34
CA MET A 1 -10.11 14.20 -24.03
C MET A 1 -11.27 14.08 -23.05
N LYS A 2 -11.55 12.88 -22.52
CA LYS A 2 -12.60 12.68 -21.49
C LYS A 2 -12.17 13.45 -20.24
N LYS A 3 -13.03 14.34 -19.71
CA LYS A 3 -12.77 15.03 -18.44
C LYS A 3 -12.45 13.96 -17.38
N PRO A 4 -11.34 14.09 -16.62
CA PRO A 4 -11.09 13.19 -15.51
C PRO A 4 -12.28 13.28 -14.57
N ASP A 5 -12.86 12.13 -14.26
CA ASP A 5 -14.04 12.04 -13.40
C ASP A 5 -13.60 12.44 -11.99
N THR A 6 -13.80 13.71 -11.65
CA THR A 6 -13.21 14.37 -10.48
C THR A 6 -13.54 13.62 -9.20
N GLY A 7 -14.74 13.02 -9.10
CA GLY A 7 -15.14 12.16 -7.98
C GLY A 7 -14.30 10.90 -7.85
N LEU A 8 -13.96 10.24 -8.96
CA LEU A 8 -13.14 9.03 -8.96
C LEU A 8 -11.69 9.33 -8.55
N LEU A 9 -11.16 10.51 -8.93
CA LEU A 9 -9.84 10.97 -8.50
C LEU A 9 -9.79 11.15 -6.97
N TYR A 10 -10.75 11.89 -6.41
CA TYR A 10 -10.80 12.10 -4.96
C TYR A 10 -11.05 10.81 -4.18
N GLY A 11 -11.88 9.90 -4.71
CA GLY A 11 -12.08 8.58 -4.12
C GLY A 11 -10.79 7.76 -4.04
N HIS A 12 -9.99 7.74 -5.11
CA HIS A 12 -8.69 7.06 -5.12
C HIS A 12 -7.71 7.67 -4.12
N ILE A 13 -7.67 9.00 -4.02
CA ILE A 13 -6.81 9.71 -3.05
C ILE A 13 -7.22 9.36 -1.62
N ALA A 14 -8.52 9.43 -1.31
CA ALA A 14 -9.04 9.10 0.01
C ALA A 14 -8.71 7.64 0.39
N PHE A 15 -8.91 6.70 -0.54
CA PHE A 15 -8.54 5.30 -0.34
C PHE A 15 -7.03 5.13 -0.10
N SER A 16 -6.18 5.83 -0.85
CA SER A 16 -4.74 5.78 -0.67
C SER A 16 -4.28 6.35 0.67
N VAL A 17 -4.89 7.45 1.13
CA VAL A 17 -4.63 8.00 2.46
C VAL A 17 -5.06 7.02 3.55
N LEU A 18 -6.27 6.47 3.45
CA LEU A 18 -6.81 5.52 4.43
C LEU A 18 -5.97 4.25 4.52
N THR A 19 -5.62 3.63 3.39
CA THR A 19 -4.79 2.42 3.38
C THR A 19 -3.40 2.69 3.97
N SER A 20 -2.80 3.83 3.65
CA SER A 20 -1.51 4.21 4.23
C SER A 20 -1.60 4.40 5.74
N PHE A 21 -2.66 5.06 6.22
CA PHE A 21 -2.92 5.24 7.64
C PHE A 21 -3.10 3.89 8.34
N LEU A 22 -3.86 2.96 7.75
CA LEU A 22 -4.04 1.62 8.29
C LEU A 22 -2.71 0.86 8.40
N CYS A 23 -1.82 0.97 7.40
CA CYS A 23 -0.49 0.38 7.44
C CYS A 23 0.38 0.94 8.58
N VAL A 24 0.37 2.26 8.77
CA VAL A 24 1.10 2.92 9.86
C VAL A 24 0.49 2.57 11.23
N PHE A 25 -0.84 2.58 11.33
CA PHE A 25 -1.55 2.21 12.54
C PHE A 25 -1.27 0.76 12.94
N TYR A 26 -1.27 -0.16 11.97
CA TYR A 26 -0.89 -1.55 12.17
C TYR A 26 0.56 -1.65 12.67
N ALA A 27 1.48 -0.91 12.05
CA ALA A 27 2.89 -0.91 12.44
C ALA A 27 3.05 -0.51 13.92
N VAL A 28 2.48 0.63 14.30
CA VAL A 28 2.52 1.12 15.69
C VAL A 28 1.87 0.14 16.66
N SER A 29 0.70 -0.39 16.31
CA SER A 29 -0.05 -1.31 17.17
C SER A 29 0.71 -2.61 17.44
N VAL A 30 1.41 -3.15 16.44
CA VAL A 30 2.21 -4.36 16.59
C VAL A 30 3.54 -4.09 17.29
N THR A 31 4.20 -2.97 16.99
CA THR A 31 5.46 -2.61 17.65
C THR A 31 5.28 -2.38 19.14
N LEU A 32 4.14 -1.83 19.57
CA LEU A 32 3.80 -1.61 20.98
C LEU A 32 3.22 -2.85 21.68
N ASN A 33 3.03 -3.96 20.97
CA ASN A 33 2.46 -5.18 21.53
C ASN A 33 3.57 -6.17 21.93
N ASP A 34 3.69 -6.43 23.24
CA ASP A 34 4.70 -7.32 23.80
C ASP A 34 4.49 -8.80 23.42
N ILE A 35 3.27 -9.18 23.05
CA ILE A 35 2.88 -10.56 22.71
C ILE A 35 3.02 -10.83 21.20
N ALA A 36 3.30 -9.81 20.39
CA ALA A 36 3.48 -9.99 18.95
C ALA A 36 4.73 -10.82 18.64
N SER A 37 4.60 -11.76 17.70
CA SER A 37 5.72 -12.59 17.25
C SER A 37 6.78 -11.79 16.49
N ASP A 38 8.01 -12.31 16.41
CA ASP A 38 9.10 -11.66 15.67
C ASP A 38 8.77 -11.43 14.19
N TRP A 39 8.04 -12.37 13.58
CA TRP A 39 7.54 -12.21 12.21
C TRP A 39 6.52 -11.07 12.11
N GLN A 40 5.57 -10.98 13.04
CA GLN A 40 4.58 -9.89 13.06
C GLN A 40 5.27 -8.54 13.22
N LYS A 41 6.27 -8.43 14.12
CA LYS A 41 7.06 -7.21 14.30
C LYS A 41 7.87 -6.84 13.06
N SER A 42 8.45 -7.82 12.37
CA SER A 42 9.17 -7.60 11.11
C SER A 42 8.23 -7.13 10.00
N PHE A 43 7.08 -7.80 9.83
CA PHE A 43 6.08 -7.41 8.84
C PHE A 43 5.48 -6.02 9.14
N ALA A 44 5.24 -5.70 10.42
CA ALA A 44 4.81 -4.38 10.88
C ALA A 44 5.78 -3.27 10.46
N TYR A 45 7.10 -3.52 10.54
CA TYR A 45 8.10 -2.57 10.06
C TYR A 45 7.97 -2.31 8.55
N VAL A 46 7.81 -3.36 7.74
CA VAL A 46 7.63 -3.25 6.28
C VAL A 46 6.31 -2.52 5.95
N ALA A 47 5.21 -2.87 6.61
CA ALA A 47 3.92 -2.22 6.43
C ALA A 47 3.95 -0.74 6.79
N GLY A 48 4.55 -0.38 7.93
CA GLY A 48 4.72 1.02 8.34
C GLY A 48 5.57 1.82 7.35
N GLY A 49 6.68 1.24 6.88
CA GLY A 49 7.54 1.85 5.87
C GLY A 49 6.80 2.10 4.55
N TYR A 50 6.04 1.11 4.07
CA TYR A 50 5.19 1.27 2.90
C TYR A 50 4.15 2.39 3.09
N GLY A 51 3.43 2.40 4.22
CA GLY A 51 2.41 3.41 4.51
C GLY A 51 2.97 4.84 4.52
N LEU A 52 4.09 5.06 5.20
CA LEU A 52 4.75 6.38 5.23
C LEU A 52 5.22 6.82 3.83
N MET A 53 5.84 5.90 3.09
CA MET A 53 6.36 6.23 1.76
C MET A 53 5.23 6.49 0.76
N ASN A 54 4.14 5.73 0.81
CA ASN A 54 2.97 5.93 -0.04
C ASN A 54 2.32 7.31 0.20
N VAL A 55 2.18 7.75 1.47
CA VAL A 55 1.71 9.11 1.77
C VAL A 55 2.67 10.16 1.22
N TYR A 56 3.97 9.99 1.43
CA TYR A 56 4.97 10.92 0.92
C TYR A 56 4.90 11.05 -0.61
N ILE A 57 4.84 9.93 -1.33
CA ILE A 57 4.72 9.90 -2.79
C ILE A 57 3.43 10.57 -3.24
N LEU A 58 2.30 10.29 -2.59
CA LEU A 58 1.02 10.91 -2.91
C LEU A 58 1.03 12.42 -2.66
N SER A 59 1.65 12.87 -1.56
CA SER A 59 1.87 14.30 -1.28
C SER A 59 2.77 14.96 -2.32
N ALA A 60 3.85 14.30 -2.74
CA ALA A 60 4.74 14.80 -3.79
C ALA A 60 4.02 14.88 -5.15
N ALA A 61 3.25 13.85 -5.50
CA ALA A 61 2.39 13.82 -6.69
C ALA A 61 1.39 14.97 -6.68
N TRP A 62 0.74 15.23 -5.54
CA TRP A 62 -0.23 16.30 -5.42
C TRP A 62 0.41 17.69 -5.62
N ASN A 63 1.56 17.94 -4.98
CA ASN A 63 2.17 19.27 -4.97
C ASN A 63 3.00 19.58 -6.22
N ALA A 64 3.86 18.65 -6.64
CA ALA A 64 4.89 18.90 -7.66
C ALA A 64 4.69 18.08 -8.95
N ARG A 65 3.78 17.10 -8.93
CA ARG A 65 3.49 16.20 -10.07
C ARG A 65 4.75 15.61 -10.73
N PRO A 66 5.75 15.14 -9.95
CA PRO A 66 6.99 14.68 -10.53
C PRO A 66 6.79 13.39 -11.31
N THR A 67 7.50 13.25 -12.43
CA THR A 67 7.42 12.06 -13.30
C THR A 67 7.93 10.78 -12.64
N TRP A 68 8.68 10.91 -11.54
CA TRP A 68 9.16 9.76 -10.76
C TRP A 68 8.09 9.18 -9.83
N ALA A 69 7.06 9.94 -9.42
CA ALA A 69 6.14 9.51 -8.37
C ALA A 69 5.40 8.20 -8.70
N PRO A 70 4.79 8.02 -9.89
CA PRO A 70 4.11 6.77 -10.22
C PRO A 70 5.06 5.56 -10.29
N LYS A 71 6.33 5.78 -10.67
CA LYS A 71 7.34 4.70 -10.74
C LYS A 71 7.82 4.31 -9.34
N ALA A 72 8.03 5.29 -8.47
CA ALA A 72 8.37 5.06 -7.07
C ALA A 72 7.25 4.30 -6.36
N ASP A 73 6.00 4.69 -6.58
CA ASP A 73 4.82 4.04 -5.99
C ASP A 73 4.73 2.56 -6.36
N LEU A 74 4.89 2.28 -7.65
CA LEU A 74 4.89 0.91 -8.16
C LEU A 74 6.03 0.08 -7.56
N LEU A 75 7.22 0.66 -7.41
CA LEU A 75 8.36 -0.03 -6.80
C LEU A 75 8.09 -0.36 -5.33
N ILE A 76 7.66 0.61 -4.53
CA ILE A 76 7.44 0.39 -3.09
C ILE A 76 6.27 -0.55 -2.85
N GLY A 77 5.20 -0.43 -3.63
CA GLY A 77 4.06 -1.33 -3.59
C GLY A 77 4.44 -2.73 -4.03
N GLY A 78 5.26 -2.86 -5.07
CA GLY A 78 5.82 -4.13 -5.53
C GLY A 78 6.67 -4.81 -4.45
N CYS A 79 7.55 -4.07 -3.77
CA CYS A 79 8.34 -4.60 -2.65
C CYS A 79 7.46 -5.07 -1.49
N PHE A 80 6.46 -4.26 -1.10
CA PHE A 80 5.51 -4.63 -0.04
C PHE A 80 4.71 -5.89 -0.43
N PHE A 81 4.24 -5.95 -1.67
CA PHE A 81 3.50 -7.10 -2.20
C PHE A 81 4.35 -8.36 -2.25
N ALA A 82 5.62 -8.25 -2.66
CA ALA A 82 6.54 -9.39 -2.73
C ALA A 82 6.70 -10.05 -1.35
N VAL A 83 6.82 -9.28 -0.27
CA VAL A 83 6.89 -9.81 1.10
C VAL A 83 5.65 -10.66 1.43
N LEU A 84 4.45 -10.21 1.07
CA LEU A 84 3.21 -10.95 1.27
C LEU A 84 3.10 -12.21 0.41
N VAL A 85 3.56 -12.13 -0.84
CA VAL A 85 3.61 -13.30 -1.73
C VAL A 85 4.56 -14.35 -1.17
N PHE A 86 5.76 -13.97 -0.73
CA PHE A 86 6.69 -14.91 -0.11
C PHE A 86 6.17 -15.51 1.19
N ASP A 87 5.47 -14.72 2.03
CA ASP A 87 4.79 -15.27 3.22
C ASP A 87 3.71 -16.29 2.82
N THR A 88 2.92 -15.98 1.78
CA THR A 88 1.87 -16.87 1.29
C THR A 88 2.42 -18.14 0.65
N LEU A 89 3.57 -18.07 -0.03
CA LEU A 89 4.22 -19.26 -0.58
C LEU A 89 4.85 -20.14 0.51
N ASN A 90 5.49 -19.53 1.50
CA ASN A 90 6.17 -20.25 2.59
C ASN A 90 5.18 -20.80 3.65
N ASN A 91 4.15 -20.04 3.99
CA ASN A 91 3.24 -20.32 5.10
C ASN A 91 1.76 -20.46 4.68
N GLY A 92 1.41 -20.16 3.42
CA GLY A 92 0.02 -19.97 3.00
C GLY A 92 -0.66 -21.20 2.39
N TYR A 93 0.07 -22.21 1.89
CA TYR A 93 -0.58 -23.47 1.47
C TYR A 93 -1.27 -24.19 2.64
N SER A 94 -0.81 -23.98 3.88
CA SER A 94 -1.43 -24.51 5.10
C SER A 94 -2.57 -23.64 5.67
N ARG A 95 -2.72 -22.38 5.23
CA ARG A 95 -3.79 -21.46 5.66
C ARG A 95 -5.00 -21.43 4.72
N GLY A 96 -4.96 -22.15 3.61
CA GLY A 96 -6.07 -22.31 2.66
C GLY A 96 -6.54 -20.99 2.02
N LEU A 97 -7.84 -20.91 1.74
CA LEU A 97 -8.49 -19.79 1.02
C LEU A 97 -8.24 -18.41 1.65
N ALA A 98 -8.00 -18.35 2.97
CA ALA A 98 -7.76 -17.11 3.69
C ALA A 98 -6.42 -16.46 3.31
N GLY A 99 -5.36 -17.24 3.08
CA GLY A 99 -4.05 -16.71 2.72
C GLY A 99 -4.01 -16.11 1.31
N THR A 100 -4.67 -16.78 0.36
CA THR A 100 -4.76 -16.30 -1.03
C THR A 100 -5.68 -15.10 -1.18
N ALA A 101 -6.79 -15.05 -0.43
CA ALA A 101 -7.71 -13.91 -0.44
C ALA A 101 -7.06 -12.61 0.07
N VAL A 102 -6.27 -12.68 1.15
CA VAL A 102 -5.57 -11.51 1.69
C VAL A 102 -4.57 -10.95 0.67
N THR A 103 -3.78 -11.82 0.05
CA THR A 103 -2.81 -11.39 -0.98
C THR A 103 -3.52 -10.73 -2.16
N ALA A 104 -4.60 -11.31 -2.68
CA ALA A 104 -5.37 -10.72 -3.77
C ALA A 104 -5.94 -9.34 -3.39
N PHE A 105 -6.50 -9.20 -2.17
CA PHE A 105 -7.03 -7.93 -1.68
C PHE A 105 -5.96 -6.85 -1.58
N VAL A 106 -4.78 -7.19 -1.05
CA VAL A 106 -3.65 -6.25 -0.97
C VAL A 106 -3.18 -5.85 -2.37
N GLY A 107 -3.06 -6.80 -3.31
CA GLY A 107 -2.71 -6.49 -4.69
C GLY A 107 -3.66 -5.48 -5.34
N LEU A 108 -4.96 -5.63 -5.10
CA LEU A 108 -5.97 -4.66 -5.57
C LEU A 108 -5.79 -3.29 -4.91
N ALA A 109 -5.57 -3.24 -3.60
CA ALA A 109 -5.37 -1.98 -2.87
C ALA A 109 -4.14 -1.21 -3.39
N LEU A 110 -3.03 -1.91 -3.63
CA LEU A 110 -1.81 -1.35 -4.21
C LEU A 110 -2.04 -0.82 -5.63
N TRP A 111 -2.80 -1.55 -6.44
CA TRP A 111 -3.17 -1.09 -7.78
C TRP A 111 -4.02 0.19 -7.74
N ILE A 112 -4.95 0.32 -6.79
CA ILE A 112 -5.73 1.54 -6.59
C ILE A 112 -4.82 2.72 -6.18
N ASN A 113 -3.87 2.49 -5.27
CA ASN A 113 -2.93 3.52 -4.82
C ASN A 113 -2.04 4.03 -5.96
N TRP A 114 -1.49 3.12 -6.75
CA TRP A 114 -0.72 3.48 -7.94
C TRP A 114 -1.54 4.29 -8.95
N ASN A 115 -2.79 3.91 -9.17
CA ASN A 115 -3.70 4.69 -10.00
C ASN A 115 -4.03 6.05 -9.39
N ALA A 116 -4.11 6.18 -8.07
CA ALA A 116 -4.28 7.46 -7.40
C ALA A 116 -3.12 8.39 -7.74
N VAL A 117 -1.89 7.93 -7.50
CA VAL A 117 -0.65 8.70 -7.76
C VAL A 117 -0.54 9.08 -9.24
N LYS A 118 -0.79 8.14 -10.15
CA LYS A 118 -0.76 8.38 -11.60
C LYS A 118 -1.77 9.44 -12.02
N LYS A 119 -3.04 9.28 -11.65
CA LYS A 119 -4.10 10.24 -11.99
C LYS A 119 -3.86 11.62 -11.37
N VAL A 120 -3.28 11.68 -10.17
CA VAL A 120 -2.91 12.95 -9.52
C VAL A 120 -1.81 13.68 -10.30
N CYS A 121 -0.85 12.96 -10.87
CA CYS A 121 0.20 13.56 -11.70
C CYS A 121 -0.33 14.01 -13.07
N GLU A 122 -1.30 13.29 -13.64
CA GLU A 122 -1.87 13.53 -14.97
C GLU A 122 -3.02 14.57 -15.02
N ARG A 123 -3.42 15.12 -13.87
CA ARG A 123 -4.57 16.04 -13.74
C ARG A 123 -4.37 17.44 -14.34
#